data_AF-A0AAN7D1N8-F1
#
_entry.id   AF-A0AAN7D1N8-F1
#
_cell.length_a   1.000
_cell.length_b   1.000
_cell.length_c   1.000
_cell.angle_alpha   90.00
_cell.angle_beta   90.00
_cell.angle_gamma   90.00
#
_symmetry.space_group_name_H-M   'P 1'
#
loop_
_entity.id
_entity.type
_entity.pdbx_description
1 polymer ?
#
loop_
_entity_poly.entity_id
_entity_poly.type
_entity_poly.pdbx_seq_one_letter_code
_entity_poly.pdbx_strand_id
1 'polypeptide(L)'
;MNGPGADEDLDLYALLGVDKSASPNDIKKAYRKLALQHHPDKVPEEIREESEAKFKAITQAYEILRDEEKRHMYDTHGMAAFDPSRGGPGGAEVDLNDILSQMFGMNMGGMPGGGPRRPRRSPDEEQPYKVTLEELYKGKTVKFAAEKQVICSQCKGSGAKDKVKPNTCDRCRGIGRQEAFRQIGPGLVRKEVIPCDHCQGSGMYYKEKDRCKKCKGKRTVKETKALELYIPRGSMQGERIVLEGEADQMPDMTPGDLIFHLVEEPHDQFTRIGHDLSADLHVTLAEALSGFSRVVLKHLDGRGIHINHPRGKVLRPGDVLKVPNEGMPLKRGDERGDLYLIVKVDFPEDGWLSNDSDFEALQKLLPPPPAPIQADEVDEVEYEENADIEKMGAHQGDPRYGGEWEEDDEDEGGPHMVAAKKHIPIVKKRTKRFMRHQSDRFKCLDSAWRKPKGIDNRVRRRFKGNLAMPSIGYGSNKKTRHMMPSGHKAFLVSNVKDVELLLMHNKTYAAEIAHNVSSRKRVDIIARAKQLGVKVTNAKAKVTTEV
;
A
#
# COMPACT_ATOMS: atom_id res chain seq x y z
N MET A 1 71.21 10.73 3.07
CA MET A 1 70.04 10.58 2.18
C MET A 1 69.83 9.11 1.92
N ASN A 2 68.64 8.61 2.25
CA ASN A 2 67.93 7.41 1.79
C ASN A 2 67.03 6.93 2.94
N GLY A 3 65.78 7.41 2.93
CA GLY A 3 64.71 6.96 3.83
C GLY A 3 64.14 5.61 3.39
N PRO A 4 63.39 4.92 4.26
CA PRO A 4 62.92 3.56 4.01
C PRO A 4 61.74 3.58 3.03
N GLY A 5 61.86 2.80 1.95
CA GLY A 5 60.76 2.50 1.05
C GLY A 5 59.84 1.45 1.68
N ALA A 6 58.55 1.78 1.73
CA ALA A 6 57.49 0.88 2.13
C ALA A 6 57.14 -0.04 0.94
N ASP A 7 57.53 -1.30 1.04
CA ASP A 7 57.01 -2.42 0.24
C ASP A 7 56.72 -3.58 1.21
N GLU A 8 55.55 -3.53 1.86
CA GLU A 8 54.99 -4.68 2.60
C GLU A 8 53.75 -5.19 1.85
N ASP A 9 53.96 -5.73 0.65
CA ASP A 9 53.01 -6.64 0.02
C ASP A 9 53.00 -7.95 0.83
N LEU A 10 52.16 -8.01 1.86
CA LEU A 10 52.03 -9.15 2.76
C LEU A 10 51.67 -10.44 1.99
N ASP A 11 52.51 -11.47 2.14
CA ASP A 11 52.29 -12.81 1.57
C ASP A 11 50.93 -13.38 2.03
N LEU A 12 50.10 -13.85 1.09
CA LEU A 12 48.75 -14.38 1.35
C LEU A 12 48.77 -15.59 2.29
N TYR A 13 49.84 -16.38 2.23
CA TYR A 13 50.04 -17.53 3.13
C TYR A 13 50.33 -17.05 4.56
N ALA A 14 51.15 -16.01 4.71
CA ALA A 14 51.44 -15.40 5.99
C ALA A 14 50.19 -14.75 6.60
N LEU A 15 49.33 -14.14 5.77
CA LEU A 15 48.09 -13.51 6.20
C LEU A 15 47.05 -14.51 6.73
N LEU A 16 47.00 -15.72 6.15
CA LEU A 16 46.20 -16.83 6.69
C LEU A 16 46.92 -17.64 7.79
N GLY A 17 48.20 -17.37 8.05
CA GLY A 17 49.01 -18.10 9.02
C GLY A 17 49.23 -19.58 8.65
N VAL A 18 49.36 -19.87 7.36
CA VAL A 18 49.55 -21.22 6.81
C VAL A 18 50.82 -21.29 5.95
N ASP A 19 51.39 -22.49 5.82
CA ASP A 19 52.56 -22.71 4.97
C ASP A 19 52.19 -22.75 3.47
N LYS A 20 53.14 -22.45 2.58
CA LYS A 20 52.96 -22.55 1.11
C LYS A 20 52.61 -23.95 0.66
N SER A 21 53.03 -24.99 1.40
CA SER A 21 52.66 -26.38 1.14
C SER A 21 51.31 -26.80 1.76
N ALA A 22 50.52 -25.87 2.32
CA ALA A 22 49.26 -26.20 3.00
C ALA A 22 48.22 -26.79 2.05
N SER A 23 47.50 -27.82 2.54
CA SER A 23 46.41 -28.43 1.80
C SER A 23 45.19 -27.48 1.71
N PRO A 24 44.30 -27.64 0.73
CA PRO A 24 43.07 -26.84 0.63
C PRO A 24 42.20 -26.90 1.90
N ASN A 25 42.26 -28.03 2.62
CA ASN A 25 41.54 -28.20 3.88
C ASN A 25 42.14 -27.39 5.02
N ASP A 26 43.46 -27.20 5.05
CA ASP A 26 44.15 -26.43 6.09
C ASP A 26 43.95 -24.92 5.85
N ILE A 27 44.00 -24.47 4.60
CA ILE A 27 43.63 -23.11 4.18
C ILE A 27 42.19 -22.78 4.62
N LYS A 28 41.25 -23.70 4.39
CA LYS A 28 39.85 -23.55 4.81
C LYS A 28 39.64 -23.56 6.32
N LYS A 29 40.48 -24.28 7.08
CA LYS A 29 40.45 -24.26 8.55
C LYS A 29 40.99 -22.95 9.09
N ALA A 30 42.10 -22.47 8.54
CA ALA A 30 42.71 -21.20 8.91
C ALA A 30 41.79 -20.01 8.65
N TYR A 31 41.18 -19.95 7.45
CA TYR A 31 40.18 -18.94 7.12
C TYR A 31 39.01 -18.94 8.12
N ARG A 32 38.44 -20.10 8.45
CA ARG A 32 37.32 -20.16 9.41
C ARG A 32 37.70 -19.67 10.81
N LYS A 33 38.93 -19.94 11.25
CA LYS A 33 39.44 -19.49 12.55
C LYS A 33 39.58 -17.96 12.57
N LEU A 34 40.22 -17.39 11.55
CA LEU A 34 40.47 -15.95 11.45
C LEU A 34 39.19 -15.14 11.17
N ALA A 35 38.29 -15.66 10.33
CA ALA A 35 37.00 -15.04 10.03
C ALA A 35 36.10 -14.95 11.28
N LEU A 36 36.18 -15.92 12.20
CA LEU A 36 35.45 -15.86 13.47
C LEU A 36 36.08 -14.88 14.47
N GLN A 37 37.40 -14.68 14.41
CA GLN A 37 38.14 -13.77 15.28
C GLN A 37 37.97 -12.30 14.88
N HIS A 38 37.90 -12.02 13.58
CA HIS A 38 37.76 -10.67 13.03
C HIS A 38 36.34 -10.34 12.54
N HIS A 39 35.34 -11.11 12.95
CA HIS A 39 33.95 -10.84 12.56
C HIS A 39 33.45 -9.53 13.19
N PRO A 40 32.90 -8.57 12.43
CA PRO A 40 32.54 -7.24 12.93
C PRO A 40 31.49 -7.26 14.06
N ASP A 41 30.69 -8.32 14.14
CA ASP A 41 29.67 -8.54 15.18
C ASP A 41 30.22 -9.13 16.49
N LYS A 42 31.47 -9.65 16.49
CA LYS A 42 32.07 -10.32 17.66
C LYS A 42 33.18 -9.52 18.33
N VAL A 43 33.57 -8.40 17.73
CA VAL A 43 34.67 -7.55 18.19
C VAL A 43 34.10 -6.27 18.81
N PRO A 44 34.69 -5.74 19.90
CA PRO A 44 34.31 -4.45 20.49
C PRO A 44 34.36 -3.30 19.47
N GLU A 45 33.53 -2.26 19.67
CA GLU A 45 33.38 -1.15 18.72
C GLU A 45 34.69 -0.41 18.41
N GLU A 46 35.62 -0.33 19.36
CA GLU A 46 36.92 0.35 19.21
C GLU A 46 37.86 -0.31 18.18
N ILE A 47 37.74 -1.63 17.97
CA ILE A 47 38.62 -2.41 17.07
C ILE A 47 37.84 -2.86 15.82
N ARG A 48 36.64 -2.30 15.60
CA ARG A 48 35.75 -2.72 14.53
C ARG A 48 36.31 -2.39 13.15
N GLU A 49 36.86 -1.19 12.97
CA GLU A 49 37.46 -0.76 11.70
C GLU A 49 38.70 -1.58 11.33
N GLU A 50 39.59 -1.85 12.30
CA GLU A 50 40.76 -2.70 12.08
C GLU A 50 40.39 -4.16 11.80
N SER A 51 39.36 -4.68 12.49
CA SER A 51 38.88 -6.04 12.27
C SER A 51 38.18 -6.18 10.93
N GLU A 52 37.45 -5.16 10.48
CA GLU A 52 36.86 -5.13 9.14
C GLU A 52 37.94 -5.13 8.05
N ALA A 53 39.00 -4.32 8.19
CA ALA A 53 40.12 -4.32 7.25
C ALA A 53 40.84 -5.68 7.20
N LYS A 54 41.12 -6.29 8.36
CA LYS A 54 41.71 -7.64 8.44
C LYS A 54 40.79 -8.69 7.86
N PHE A 55 39.49 -8.62 8.14
CA PHE A 55 38.49 -9.55 7.61
C PHE A 55 38.42 -9.49 6.07
N LYS A 56 38.46 -8.29 5.48
CA LYS A 56 38.54 -8.10 4.03
C LYS A 56 39.80 -8.75 3.45
N ALA A 57 40.97 -8.49 4.04
CA ALA A 57 42.23 -9.09 3.59
C ALA A 57 42.24 -10.62 3.71
N ILE A 58 41.73 -11.17 4.81
CA ILE A 58 41.61 -12.63 5.04
C ILE A 58 40.67 -13.29 4.02
N THR A 59 39.59 -12.60 3.66
CA THR A 59 38.63 -13.09 2.67
C THR A 59 39.24 -13.12 1.27
N GLN A 60 39.97 -12.06 0.89
CA GLN A 60 40.70 -11.98 -0.37
C GLN A 60 41.77 -13.08 -0.48
N ALA A 61 42.55 -13.29 0.58
CA ALA A 61 43.55 -14.35 0.65
C ALA A 61 42.93 -15.74 0.45
N TYR A 62 41.80 -16.00 1.12
CA TYR A 62 41.10 -17.27 0.97
C TYR A 62 40.53 -17.47 -0.44
N GLU A 63 40.02 -16.43 -1.09
CA GLU A 63 39.49 -16.55 -2.45
C GLU A 63 40.56 -16.95 -3.46
N ILE A 64 41.75 -16.35 -3.36
CA ILE A 64 42.88 -16.64 -4.25
C ILE A 64 43.46 -18.03 -3.94
N LEU A 65 43.66 -18.36 -2.66
CA LEU A 65 44.33 -19.61 -2.25
C LEU A 65 43.43 -20.85 -2.26
N ARG A 66 42.10 -20.69 -2.30
CA ARG A 66 41.13 -21.79 -2.36
C ARG A 66 41.09 -22.44 -3.75
N ASP A 67 41.21 -21.64 -4.80
CA ASP A 67 41.12 -22.10 -6.18
C ASP A 67 42.51 -22.53 -6.67
N GLU A 68 42.64 -23.76 -7.18
CA GLU A 68 43.93 -24.30 -7.62
C GLU A 68 44.55 -23.50 -8.75
N GLU A 69 43.74 -22.93 -9.65
CA GLU A 69 44.21 -22.13 -10.79
C GLU A 69 44.67 -20.74 -10.34
N LYS A 70 43.89 -20.07 -9.47
CA LYS A 70 44.28 -18.76 -8.91
C LYS A 70 45.49 -18.88 -7.98
N ARG A 71 45.59 -19.96 -7.21
CA ARG A 71 46.75 -20.26 -6.36
C ARG A 71 47.99 -20.44 -7.21
N HIS A 72 47.92 -21.21 -8.28
CA HIS A 72 49.05 -21.38 -9.21
C HIS A 72 49.49 -20.04 -9.83
N MET A 73 48.53 -19.20 -10.22
CA MET A 73 48.82 -17.85 -10.74
C MET A 73 49.50 -16.95 -9.70
N TYR A 74 49.05 -17.00 -8.44
CA TYR A 74 49.68 -16.30 -7.33
C TYR A 74 51.10 -16.83 -7.05
N ASP A 75 51.29 -18.14 -7.02
CA ASP A 75 52.59 -18.78 -6.78
C ASP A 75 53.60 -18.48 -7.89
N THR A 76 53.13 -18.29 -9.13
CA THR A 76 53.99 -18.05 -10.30
C THR A 76 54.27 -16.56 -10.54
N HIS A 77 53.30 -15.69 -10.30
CA HIS A 77 53.34 -14.27 -10.71
C HIS A 77 53.14 -13.28 -9.56
N GLY A 78 52.92 -13.75 -8.33
CA GLY A 78 52.66 -12.92 -7.15
C GLY A 78 51.34 -12.16 -7.24
N MET A 79 51.19 -11.14 -6.39
CA MET A 79 49.98 -10.30 -6.35
C MET A 79 49.78 -9.49 -7.65
N ALA A 80 50.83 -9.29 -8.44
CA ALA A 80 50.80 -8.56 -9.70
C ALA A 80 49.90 -9.19 -10.78
N ALA A 81 49.54 -10.48 -10.66
CA ALA A 81 48.57 -11.14 -11.54
C ALA A 81 47.11 -10.71 -11.28
N PHE A 82 46.86 -10.04 -10.16
CA PHE A 82 45.53 -9.63 -9.71
C PHE A 82 45.39 -8.11 -9.57
N ASP A 83 46.37 -7.33 -10.06
CA ASP A 83 46.33 -5.86 -10.08
C ASP A 83 45.36 -5.34 -11.16
N PRO A 84 44.30 -4.59 -10.77
CA PRO A 84 43.34 -4.00 -11.70
C PRO A 84 43.95 -3.03 -12.72
N SER A 85 45.14 -2.48 -12.46
CA SER A 85 45.80 -1.48 -13.31
C SER A 85 46.49 -2.08 -14.54
N ARG A 86 46.69 -3.40 -14.58
CA ARG A 86 47.32 -4.10 -15.70
C ARG A 86 46.24 -4.80 -16.52
N GLY A 87 45.63 -4.04 -17.44
CA GLY A 87 44.52 -4.47 -18.28
C GLY A 87 44.73 -5.80 -19.01
N GLY A 88 44.23 -6.88 -18.39
CA GLY A 88 43.89 -8.15 -19.03
C GLY A 88 42.38 -8.22 -19.29
N PRO A 89 41.93 -8.96 -20.32
CA PRO A 89 40.54 -8.92 -20.77
C PRO A 89 39.59 -9.53 -19.72
N GLY A 90 38.97 -8.66 -18.91
CA GLY A 90 38.04 -9.07 -17.86
C GLY A 90 37.73 -8.03 -16.76
N GLY A 91 38.37 -6.85 -16.76
CA GLY A 91 38.13 -5.81 -15.76
C GLY A 91 36.89 -4.97 -16.03
N ALA A 92 35.71 -5.46 -15.63
CA ALA A 92 34.57 -4.60 -15.35
C ALA A 92 34.62 -4.20 -13.87
N GLU A 93 34.62 -2.91 -13.63
CA GLU A 93 34.50 -2.28 -12.31
C GLU A 93 33.25 -2.85 -11.61
N VAL A 94 33.48 -3.62 -10.55
CA VAL A 94 32.43 -4.26 -9.77
C VAL A 94 32.53 -3.76 -8.35
N ASP A 95 31.60 -2.87 -7.99
CA ASP A 95 31.37 -2.44 -6.63
C ASP A 95 31.07 -3.68 -5.77
N LEU A 96 31.93 -3.94 -4.78
CA LEU A 96 31.92 -5.17 -3.99
C LEU A 96 30.64 -5.31 -3.13
N ASN A 97 29.92 -4.21 -2.87
CA ASN A 97 28.61 -4.26 -2.23
C ASN A 97 27.50 -4.72 -3.20
N ASP A 98 27.70 -4.52 -4.50
CA ASP A 98 26.76 -4.92 -5.55
C ASP A 98 27.03 -6.37 -6.00
N ILE A 99 28.30 -6.84 -6.00
CA ILE A 99 28.62 -8.27 -6.16
C ILE A 99 28.14 -9.12 -4.99
N LEU A 100 28.23 -8.63 -3.75
CA LEU A 100 27.75 -9.38 -2.59
C LEU A 100 26.21 -9.52 -2.64
N SER A 101 25.53 -8.48 -3.11
CA SER A 101 24.08 -8.46 -3.35
C SER A 101 23.65 -9.34 -4.54
N GLN A 102 24.48 -9.42 -5.58
CA GLN A 102 24.20 -10.18 -6.80
C GLN A 102 24.63 -11.68 -6.71
N MET A 103 25.59 -12.01 -5.84
CA MET A 103 26.01 -13.40 -5.57
C MET A 103 25.13 -14.10 -4.53
N PHE A 104 24.53 -13.35 -3.59
CA PHE A 104 23.48 -13.87 -2.70
C PHE A 104 22.04 -13.70 -3.25
N GLY A 105 21.85 -12.89 -4.29
CA GLY A 105 20.56 -12.56 -4.89
C GLY A 105 20.55 -12.60 -6.41
N MET A 106 20.35 -13.81 -6.98
CA MET A 106 20.17 -14.11 -8.41
C MET A 106 21.44 -14.10 -9.29
N ASN A 107 22.07 -15.26 -9.48
CA ASN A 107 22.23 -15.93 -10.79
C ASN A 107 23.04 -17.25 -10.67
N MET A 108 22.44 -18.30 -10.11
CA MET A 108 22.96 -19.68 -10.17
C MET A 108 22.08 -20.49 -11.13
N GLY A 109 22.27 -20.28 -12.42
CA GLY A 109 21.48 -20.90 -13.49
C GLY A 109 22.34 -21.23 -14.69
N GLY A 110 23.31 -22.14 -14.53
CA GLY A 110 24.17 -22.52 -15.66
C GLY A 110 25.25 -23.56 -15.41
N MET A 111 25.00 -24.66 -14.67
CA MET A 111 25.62 -25.97 -14.95
C MET A 111 24.91 -27.09 -14.16
N PRO A 112 24.76 -28.31 -14.74
CA PRO A 112 23.94 -29.37 -14.19
C PRO A 112 24.74 -30.23 -13.19
N GLY A 113 24.62 -29.92 -11.90
CA GLY A 113 25.23 -30.69 -10.81
C GLY A 113 24.25 -30.89 -9.66
N GLY A 114 23.85 -32.14 -9.44
CA GLY A 114 22.85 -32.55 -8.46
C GLY A 114 23.31 -32.40 -7.02
N GLY A 115 23.16 -31.20 -6.45
CA GLY A 115 22.96 -31.07 -5.01
C GLY A 115 21.63 -31.74 -4.60
N PRO A 116 21.51 -32.30 -3.37
CA PRO A 116 20.26 -32.90 -2.91
C PRO A 116 19.14 -31.87 -3.04
N ARG A 117 18.14 -32.20 -3.87
CA ARG A 117 16.97 -31.35 -4.10
C ARG A 117 16.33 -31.06 -2.74
N ARG A 118 16.49 -29.84 -2.22
CA ARG A 118 15.64 -29.36 -1.12
C ARG A 118 14.19 -29.57 -1.56
N PRO A 119 13.33 -30.16 -0.71
CA PRO A 119 11.90 -30.24 -0.99
C PRO A 119 11.41 -28.85 -1.39
N ARG A 120 10.72 -28.74 -2.52
CA ARG A 120 10.18 -27.45 -2.94
C ARG A 120 9.10 -27.05 -1.94
N ARG A 121 9.12 -25.82 -1.43
CA ARG A 121 8.08 -25.31 -0.52
C ARG A 121 6.89 -24.77 -1.31
N SER A 122 5.66 -25.06 -0.90
CA SER A 122 4.49 -24.39 -1.46
C SER A 122 4.51 -22.90 -1.11
N PRO A 123 3.84 -22.04 -1.90
CA PRO A 123 3.78 -20.62 -1.61
C PRO A 123 3.13 -20.35 -0.25
N ASP A 124 3.61 -19.31 0.44
CA ASP A 124 2.99 -18.81 1.65
C ASP A 124 1.66 -18.11 1.31
N GLU A 125 0.70 -18.14 2.23
CA GLU A 125 -0.60 -17.48 2.09
C GLU A 125 -0.66 -16.26 3.00
N GLU A 126 -0.92 -15.08 2.43
CA GLU A 126 -1.00 -13.82 3.20
C GLU A 126 -2.45 -13.39 3.36
N GLN A 127 -2.88 -13.15 4.60
CA GLN A 127 -4.24 -12.74 4.92
C GLN A 127 -4.24 -11.49 5.83
N PRO A 128 -4.95 -10.41 5.47
CA PRO A 128 -5.12 -9.27 6.37
C PRO A 128 -6.09 -9.65 7.50
N TYR A 129 -5.68 -9.46 8.76
CA TYR A 129 -6.51 -9.67 9.93
C TYR A 129 -6.84 -8.33 10.59
N LYS A 130 -8.12 -7.96 10.59
CA LYS A 130 -8.58 -6.71 11.19
C LYS A 130 -8.66 -6.83 12.71
N VAL A 131 -8.15 -5.83 13.41
CA VAL A 131 -8.06 -5.78 14.87
C VAL A 131 -8.49 -4.42 15.38
N THR A 132 -9.22 -4.40 16.49
CA THR A 132 -9.57 -3.16 17.17
C THR A 132 -8.45 -2.74 18.13
N LEU A 133 -8.40 -1.45 18.47
CA LEU A 133 -7.40 -0.92 19.39
C LEU A 133 -7.52 -1.54 20.80
N GLU A 134 -8.74 -1.86 21.25
CA GLU A 134 -8.99 -2.55 22.52
C GLU A 134 -8.38 -3.96 22.55
N GLU A 135 -8.48 -4.69 21.43
CA GLU A 135 -7.91 -6.04 21.28
C GLU A 135 -6.39 -6.00 21.27
N LEU A 136 -5.80 -4.97 20.63
CA LEU A 136 -4.36 -4.73 20.66
C LEU A 136 -3.87 -4.34 22.06
N TYR A 137 -4.70 -3.65 22.85
CA TYR A 137 -4.37 -3.27 24.23
C TYR A 137 -4.39 -4.46 25.18
N LYS A 138 -5.45 -5.27 25.15
CA LYS A 138 -5.61 -6.43 26.05
C LYS A 138 -4.83 -7.66 25.59
N GLY A 139 -4.53 -7.76 24.31
CA GLY A 139 -4.15 -9.01 23.65
C GLY A 139 -5.36 -9.90 23.42
N LYS A 140 -5.34 -10.70 22.36
CA LYS A 140 -6.47 -11.55 21.97
C LYS A 140 -5.98 -12.89 21.44
N THR A 141 -6.64 -13.97 21.85
CA THR A 141 -6.49 -15.28 21.22
C THR A 141 -7.75 -15.60 20.44
N VAL A 142 -7.63 -15.80 19.13
CA VAL A 142 -8.76 -16.00 18.24
C VAL A 142 -8.72 -17.41 17.68
N LYS A 143 -9.80 -18.17 17.87
CA LYS A 143 -9.98 -19.47 17.22
C LYS A 143 -10.82 -19.26 15.96
N PHE A 144 -10.31 -19.69 14.81
CA PHE A 144 -11.04 -19.59 13.55
C PHE A 144 -10.88 -20.87 12.73
N ALA A 145 -11.86 -21.15 11.88
CA ALA A 145 -11.84 -22.28 10.99
C ALA A 145 -11.27 -21.84 9.64
N ALA A 146 -10.11 -22.39 9.26
CA ALA A 146 -9.49 -22.18 7.96
C ALA A 146 -9.77 -23.38 7.05
N GLU A 147 -10.22 -23.12 5.83
CA GLU A 147 -10.26 -24.15 4.78
C GLU A 147 -8.88 -24.22 4.12
N LYS A 148 -8.25 -25.39 4.16
CA LYS A 148 -6.98 -25.61 3.47
C LYS A 148 -7.01 -26.85 2.59
N GLN A 149 -6.20 -26.84 1.55
CA GLN A 149 -5.91 -28.03 0.76
C GLN A 149 -4.90 -28.89 1.49
N VAL A 150 -5.29 -30.12 1.79
CA VAL A 150 -4.38 -31.13 2.35
C VAL A 150 -4.16 -32.25 1.35
N ILE A 151 -3.00 -32.90 1.45
CA ILE A 151 -2.73 -34.10 0.67
C ILE A 151 -3.78 -35.16 1.02
N CYS A 152 -4.39 -35.77 0.00
CA CYS A 152 -5.45 -36.74 0.21
C CYS A 152 -4.96 -37.92 1.06
N SER A 153 -5.55 -38.09 2.23
CA SER A 153 -5.18 -39.16 3.17
C SER A 153 -5.30 -40.57 2.60
N GLN A 154 -6.24 -40.81 1.67
CA GLN A 154 -6.46 -42.13 1.07
C GLN A 154 -5.40 -42.51 0.03
N CYS A 155 -4.95 -41.57 -0.80
CA CYS A 155 -4.00 -41.88 -1.88
C CYS A 155 -2.60 -41.31 -1.63
N LYS A 156 -2.38 -40.64 -0.50
CA LYS A 156 -1.11 -40.01 -0.08
C LYS A 156 -0.47 -39.16 -1.18
N GLY A 157 -1.30 -38.44 -1.94
CA GLY A 157 -0.84 -37.55 -3.02
C GLY A 157 -0.62 -38.24 -4.37
N SER A 158 -0.79 -39.56 -4.50
CA SER A 158 -0.65 -40.26 -5.79
C SER A 158 -1.77 -39.97 -6.79
N GLY A 159 -2.98 -39.66 -6.30
CA GLY A 159 -4.17 -39.39 -7.12
C GLY A 159 -4.89 -40.64 -7.63
N ALA A 160 -4.38 -41.84 -7.35
CA ALA A 160 -4.95 -43.12 -7.78
C ALA A 160 -5.34 -43.99 -6.58
N LYS A 161 -6.00 -45.11 -6.87
CA LYS A 161 -6.11 -46.23 -5.92
C LYS A 161 -4.74 -46.87 -5.70
N ASP A 162 -4.58 -47.52 -4.55
CA ASP A 162 -3.31 -48.13 -4.15
C ASP A 162 -2.74 -49.05 -5.24
N LYS A 163 -1.43 -48.91 -5.49
CA LYS A 163 -0.62 -49.74 -6.39
C LYS A 163 -0.99 -49.72 -7.88
N VAL A 164 -1.81 -48.78 -8.35
CA VAL A 164 -2.08 -48.62 -9.78
C VAL A 164 -0.96 -47.82 -10.45
N LYS A 165 -0.44 -48.33 -11.58
CA LYS A 165 0.58 -47.63 -12.38
C LYS A 165 -0.06 -46.52 -13.24
N PRO A 166 0.54 -45.32 -13.29
CA PRO A 166 0.08 -44.25 -14.17
C PRO A 166 0.33 -44.56 -15.64
N ASN A 167 -0.58 -44.11 -16.51
CA ASN A 167 -0.34 -44.10 -17.96
C ASN A 167 0.30 -42.77 -18.37
N THR A 168 1.25 -42.83 -19.31
CA THR A 168 1.84 -41.62 -19.90
C THR A 168 0.79 -40.87 -20.70
N CYS A 169 0.71 -39.54 -20.56
CA CYS A 169 -0.28 -38.76 -21.29
C CYS A 169 0.06 -38.67 -22.78
N ASP A 170 -0.81 -39.17 -23.64
CA ASP A 170 -0.61 -39.19 -25.09
C ASP A 170 -0.54 -37.79 -25.71
N ARG A 171 -1.31 -36.84 -25.16
CA ARG A 171 -1.41 -35.48 -25.71
C ARG A 171 -0.18 -34.61 -25.44
N CYS A 172 0.51 -34.80 -24.33
CA CYS A 172 1.75 -34.07 -24.00
C CYS A 172 2.98 -34.97 -23.99
N ARG A 173 2.82 -36.26 -24.33
CA ARG A 173 3.89 -37.28 -24.30
C ARG A 173 4.71 -37.27 -23.01
N GLY A 174 4.05 -37.12 -21.86
CA GLY A 174 4.71 -37.07 -20.55
C GLY A 174 5.26 -35.69 -20.13
N ILE A 175 5.20 -34.67 -21.00
CA ILE A 175 5.79 -33.34 -20.76
C ILE A 175 4.92 -32.49 -19.81
N GLY A 176 3.62 -32.75 -19.75
CA GLY A 176 2.68 -32.05 -18.87
C GLY A 176 2.23 -30.67 -19.36
N ARG A 177 2.82 -30.12 -20.42
CA ARG A 177 2.50 -28.79 -20.99
C ARG A 177 2.30 -28.87 -22.49
N GLN A 178 1.55 -27.91 -23.05
CA GLN A 178 1.25 -27.78 -24.47
C GLN A 178 1.39 -26.33 -24.92
N GLU A 179 1.87 -26.12 -26.15
CA GLU A 179 1.87 -24.79 -26.77
C GLU A 179 0.46 -24.48 -27.30
N ALA A 180 -0.15 -23.42 -26.80
CA ALA A 180 -1.40 -22.89 -27.31
C ALA A 180 -1.16 -21.50 -27.91
N PHE A 181 -1.77 -21.22 -29.06
CA PHE A 181 -1.68 -19.91 -29.69
C PHE A 181 -2.80 -19.02 -29.18
N ARG A 182 -2.45 -17.93 -28.49
CA ARG A 182 -3.41 -16.92 -28.03
C ARG A 182 -3.36 -15.70 -28.94
N GLN A 183 -4.49 -15.37 -29.56
CA GLN A 183 -4.62 -14.18 -30.40
C GLN A 183 -4.82 -12.95 -29.49
N ILE A 184 -3.81 -12.10 -29.41
CA ILE A 184 -3.81 -10.89 -28.55
C ILE A 184 -4.36 -9.67 -29.32
N GLY A 185 -4.44 -9.77 -30.65
CA GLY A 185 -5.08 -8.78 -31.50
C GLY A 185 -5.18 -9.23 -32.97
N PRO A 186 -5.75 -8.39 -33.84
CA PRO A 186 -5.83 -8.68 -35.28
C PRO A 186 -4.40 -8.90 -35.84
N GLY A 187 -4.12 -10.11 -36.32
CA GLY A 187 -2.83 -10.50 -36.88
C GLY A 187 -1.69 -10.79 -35.88
N LEU A 188 -1.90 -10.68 -34.55
CA LEU A 188 -0.86 -10.97 -33.55
C LEU A 188 -1.23 -12.21 -32.71
N VAL A 189 -0.58 -13.33 -33.01
CA VAL A 189 -0.66 -14.57 -32.23
C VAL A 189 0.62 -14.76 -31.40
N ARG A 190 0.45 -14.99 -30.08
CA ARG A 190 1.55 -15.35 -29.18
C ARG A 190 1.43 -16.82 -28.82
N LYS A 191 2.55 -17.55 -28.87
CA LYS A 191 2.65 -18.90 -28.30
C LYS A 191 2.70 -18.78 -26.78
N GLU A 192 1.75 -19.38 -26.09
CA GLU A 192 1.66 -19.47 -24.64
C GLU A 192 1.78 -20.95 -24.24
N VAL A 193 2.58 -21.25 -23.23
CA VAL A 193 2.73 -22.62 -22.72
C VAL A 193 1.68 -22.84 -21.65
N ILE A 194 0.66 -23.64 -21.97
CA ILE A 194 -0.47 -23.94 -21.08
C ILE A 194 -0.27 -25.36 -20.50
N PRO A 195 -0.65 -25.63 -19.23
CA PRO A 195 -0.70 -27.01 -18.73
C PRO A 195 -1.61 -27.87 -19.61
N CYS A 196 -1.20 -29.12 -19.91
CA CYS A 196 -1.97 -30.02 -20.76
C CYS A 196 -3.34 -30.33 -20.12
N ASP A 197 -4.44 -30.11 -20.84
CA ASP A 197 -5.81 -30.32 -20.32
C ASP A 197 -6.07 -31.75 -19.83
N HIS A 198 -5.40 -32.74 -20.43
CA HIS A 198 -5.67 -34.16 -20.16
C HIS A 198 -4.96 -34.69 -18.91
N CYS A 199 -3.72 -34.26 -18.65
CA CYS A 199 -2.97 -34.65 -17.45
C CYS A 199 -2.83 -33.53 -16.41
N GLN A 200 -3.37 -32.35 -16.69
CA GLN A 200 -3.36 -31.16 -15.83
C GLN A 200 -1.96 -30.85 -15.27
N GLY A 201 -0.94 -30.90 -16.12
CA GLY A 201 0.44 -30.62 -15.71
C GLY A 201 1.26 -31.83 -15.22
N SER A 202 0.63 -32.95 -14.86
CA SER A 202 1.35 -34.07 -14.23
C SER A 202 2.09 -35.01 -15.19
N GLY A 203 1.92 -34.86 -16.51
CA GLY A 203 2.52 -35.72 -17.54
C GLY A 203 1.95 -37.14 -17.62
N MET A 204 1.24 -37.56 -16.57
CA MET A 204 0.67 -38.89 -16.41
C MET A 204 -0.83 -38.78 -16.11
N TYR A 205 -1.60 -39.81 -16.42
CA TYR A 205 -3.02 -39.83 -16.08
C TYR A 205 -3.46 -41.23 -15.65
N TYR A 206 -4.49 -41.25 -14.81
CA TYR A 206 -5.16 -42.48 -14.40
C TYR A 206 -6.52 -42.58 -15.11
N LYS A 207 -6.88 -43.80 -15.54
CA LYS A 207 -8.21 -44.11 -16.04
C LYS A 207 -9.22 -43.80 -14.95
N GLU A 208 -10.43 -43.40 -15.34
CA GLU A 208 -11.44 -42.90 -14.40
C GLU A 208 -11.77 -43.89 -13.28
N LYS A 209 -11.79 -45.20 -13.59
CA LYS A 209 -12.00 -46.29 -12.63
C LYS A 209 -10.89 -46.42 -11.58
N ASP A 210 -9.69 -45.94 -11.90
CA ASP A 210 -8.48 -46.09 -11.09
C ASP A 210 -8.15 -44.82 -10.29
N ARG A 211 -8.88 -43.73 -10.54
CA ARG A 211 -8.76 -42.50 -9.77
C ARG A 211 -9.19 -42.74 -8.33
N CYS A 212 -8.52 -42.08 -7.40
CA CYS A 212 -8.93 -42.09 -5.99
C CYS A 212 -10.35 -41.53 -5.86
N LYS A 213 -11.22 -42.22 -5.11
CA LYS A 213 -12.63 -41.81 -4.94
C LYS A 213 -12.78 -40.47 -4.21
N LYS A 214 -11.93 -40.21 -3.20
CA LYS A 214 -11.99 -38.98 -2.37
C LYS A 214 -11.51 -37.74 -3.12
N CYS A 215 -10.33 -37.79 -3.76
CA CYS A 215 -9.78 -36.63 -4.48
C CYS A 215 -10.12 -36.59 -5.98
N LYS A 216 -10.75 -37.64 -6.53
CA LYS A 216 -11.10 -37.79 -7.97
C LYS A 216 -9.92 -37.52 -8.92
N GLY A 217 -8.70 -37.91 -8.52
CA GLY A 217 -7.48 -37.66 -9.29
C GLY A 217 -6.73 -36.36 -8.97
N LYS A 218 -7.30 -35.44 -8.19
CA LYS A 218 -6.70 -34.12 -7.88
C LYS A 218 -5.54 -34.14 -6.86
N ARG A 219 -5.29 -35.28 -6.20
CA ARG A 219 -4.24 -35.51 -5.19
C ARG A 219 -4.39 -34.74 -3.87
N THR A 220 -5.11 -33.62 -3.86
CA THR A 220 -5.48 -32.85 -2.66
C THR A 220 -6.98 -32.94 -2.36
N VAL A 221 -7.36 -32.67 -1.11
CA VAL A 221 -8.75 -32.53 -0.65
C VAL A 221 -8.86 -31.28 0.21
N LYS A 222 -10.03 -30.62 0.18
CA LYS A 222 -10.30 -29.51 1.09
C LYS A 222 -10.64 -30.05 2.46
N GLU A 223 -9.98 -29.54 3.50
CA GLU A 223 -10.23 -29.87 4.88
C GLU A 223 -10.32 -28.57 5.70
N THR A 224 -11.31 -28.50 6.58
CA THR A 224 -11.49 -27.37 7.48
C THR A 224 -10.78 -27.68 8.79
N LYS A 225 -9.79 -26.87 9.15
CA LYS A 225 -9.02 -27.01 10.40
C LYS A 225 -9.27 -25.81 11.29
N ALA A 226 -9.52 -26.04 12.58
CA ALA A 226 -9.54 -24.99 13.58
C ALA A 226 -8.09 -24.57 13.90
N LEU A 227 -7.78 -23.30 13.67
CA LEU A 227 -6.50 -22.67 13.98
C LEU A 227 -6.69 -21.64 15.08
N GLU A 228 -5.64 -21.42 15.86
CA GLU A 228 -5.61 -20.42 16.92
C GLU A 228 -4.56 -19.36 16.57
N LEU A 229 -5.00 -18.10 16.51
CA LEU A 229 -4.15 -16.93 16.30
C LEU A 229 -3.98 -16.21 17.63
N TYR A 230 -2.75 -16.13 18.13
CA TYR A 230 -2.41 -15.35 19.30
C TYR A 230 -1.87 -13.98 18.87
N ILE A 231 -2.57 -12.92 19.30
CA ILE A 231 -2.19 -11.52 19.05
C ILE A 231 -1.64 -10.96 20.35
N PRO A 232 -0.33 -10.70 20.44
CA PRO A 232 0.27 -10.17 21.65
C PRO A 232 -0.21 -8.75 21.92
N ARG A 233 -0.27 -8.39 23.21
CA ARG A 233 -0.56 -7.02 23.62
C ARG A 233 0.48 -6.05 23.05
N GLY A 234 0.04 -4.86 22.66
CA GLY A 234 0.92 -3.84 22.10
C GLY A 234 1.38 -4.10 20.66
N SER A 235 0.80 -5.09 19.97
CA SER A 235 1.07 -5.31 18.54
C SER A 235 0.86 -4.05 17.71
N MET A 236 1.66 -3.88 16.66
CA MET A 236 1.66 -2.69 15.81
C MET A 236 0.90 -2.94 14.50
N GLN A 237 0.47 -1.85 13.87
CA GLN A 237 -0.08 -1.88 12.52
C GLN A 237 0.89 -2.54 11.53
N GLY A 238 0.39 -3.47 10.71
CA GLY A 238 1.19 -4.18 9.71
C GLY A 238 2.11 -5.28 10.27
N GLU A 239 2.02 -5.58 11.56
CA GLU A 239 2.78 -6.69 12.14
C GLU A 239 2.36 -8.04 11.55
N ARG A 240 3.34 -8.91 11.35
CA ARG A 240 3.19 -10.22 10.74
C ARG A 240 3.14 -11.31 11.80
N ILE A 241 2.03 -12.04 11.86
CA ILE A 241 1.90 -13.24 12.70
C ILE A 241 1.91 -14.46 11.79
N VAL A 242 2.85 -15.38 12.03
CA VAL A 242 3.10 -16.53 11.15
C VAL A 242 2.60 -17.81 11.81
N LEU A 243 1.74 -18.55 11.11
CA LEU A 243 1.37 -19.92 11.44
C LEU A 243 2.13 -20.87 10.51
N GLU A 244 3.17 -21.51 11.05
CA GLU A 244 4.10 -22.34 10.27
C GLU A 244 3.42 -23.58 9.67
N GLY A 245 3.60 -23.80 8.37
CA GLY A 245 3.11 -25.01 7.69
C GLY A 245 1.58 -25.14 7.58
N GLU A 246 0.84 -24.09 7.87
CA GLU A 246 -0.64 -24.10 7.81
C GLU A 246 -1.21 -23.65 6.46
N ALA A 247 -0.38 -23.26 5.49
CA ALA A 247 -0.84 -22.95 4.13
C ALA A 247 -1.26 -24.20 3.34
N ASP A 248 -1.78 -23.98 2.12
CA ASP A 248 -2.17 -25.03 1.18
C ASP A 248 -1.02 -26.01 0.88
N GLN A 249 -1.30 -27.30 1.09
CA GLN A 249 -0.37 -28.38 0.75
C GLN A 249 -0.44 -28.69 -0.74
N MET A 250 0.75 -28.82 -1.34
CA MET A 250 0.90 -29.33 -2.70
C MET A 250 1.60 -30.70 -2.66
N PRO A 251 1.21 -31.65 -3.52
CA PRO A 251 1.95 -32.91 -3.64
C PRO A 251 3.43 -32.65 -3.95
N ASP A 252 4.31 -33.47 -3.37
CA ASP A 252 5.77 -33.40 -3.56
C ASP A 252 6.43 -32.10 -3.06
N MET A 253 5.72 -31.33 -2.24
CA MET A 253 6.18 -30.05 -1.67
C MET A 253 5.92 -29.97 -0.16
N THR A 254 6.77 -29.25 0.56
CA THR A 254 6.52 -28.91 1.98
C THR A 254 5.56 -27.73 2.06
N PRO A 255 4.60 -27.70 3.00
CA PRO A 255 3.68 -26.58 3.11
C PRO A 255 4.39 -25.25 3.40
N GLY A 256 3.87 -24.18 2.80
CA GLY A 256 4.15 -22.80 3.16
C GLY A 256 3.51 -22.40 4.48
N ASP A 257 3.69 -21.14 4.84
CA ASP A 257 3.12 -20.56 6.07
C ASP A 257 1.87 -19.75 5.79
N LEU A 258 0.97 -19.69 6.76
CA LEU A 258 -0.16 -18.77 6.75
C LEU A 258 0.23 -17.52 7.54
N ILE A 259 0.35 -16.38 6.86
CA ILE A 259 0.89 -15.13 7.38
C ILE A 259 -0.24 -14.13 7.52
N PHE A 260 -0.52 -13.73 8.75
CA PHE A 260 -1.50 -12.70 9.06
C PHE A 260 -0.83 -11.34 9.16
N HIS A 261 -1.34 -10.37 8.40
CA HIS A 261 -0.96 -8.96 8.54
C HIS A 261 -2.02 -8.24 9.36
N LEU A 262 -1.63 -7.72 10.52
CA LEU A 262 -2.56 -6.99 11.38
C LEU A 262 -2.94 -5.64 10.74
N VAL A 263 -4.25 -5.38 10.71
CA VAL A 263 -4.83 -4.13 10.23
C VAL A 263 -5.70 -3.54 11.34
N GLU A 264 -5.16 -2.53 12.01
CA GLU A 264 -5.80 -1.69 13.02
C GLU A 264 -6.99 -0.95 12.41
N GLU A 265 -8.14 -1.13 13.04
CA GLU A 265 -9.36 -0.40 12.71
C GLU A 265 -9.33 0.98 13.39
N PRO A 266 -9.76 2.06 12.69
CA PRO A 266 -9.89 3.38 13.30
C PRO A 266 -10.81 3.33 14.52
N HIS A 267 -10.42 4.00 15.60
CA HIS A 267 -11.20 4.10 16.84
C HIS A 267 -11.80 5.49 16.98
N ASP A 268 -13.02 5.59 17.51
CA ASP A 268 -13.77 6.84 17.57
C ASP A 268 -13.16 7.88 18.53
N GLN A 269 -12.62 7.42 19.66
CA GLN A 269 -12.09 8.29 20.72
C GLN A 269 -10.56 8.40 20.76
N PHE A 270 -9.85 7.44 20.19
CA PHE A 270 -8.41 7.31 20.38
C PHE A 270 -7.72 7.24 19.02
N THR A 271 -6.67 8.01 18.86
CA THR A 271 -5.75 7.90 17.74
C THR A 271 -4.41 7.42 18.28
N ARG A 272 -3.88 6.35 17.69
CA ARG A 272 -2.62 5.75 18.12
C ARG A 272 -1.45 6.27 17.29
N ILE A 273 -0.38 6.68 17.97
CA ILE A 273 0.90 7.04 17.35
C ILE A 273 2.00 6.24 18.05
N GLY A 274 2.45 5.16 17.42
CA GLY A 274 3.44 4.25 18.03
C GLY A 274 2.89 3.56 19.28
N HIS A 275 3.45 3.90 20.44
CA HIS A 275 2.98 3.41 21.75
C HIS A 275 2.11 4.43 22.49
N ASP A 276 2.05 5.66 22.00
CA ASP A 276 1.27 6.73 22.62
C ASP A 276 -0.13 6.79 22.02
N LEU A 277 -1.06 7.30 22.81
CA LEU A 277 -2.44 7.54 22.42
C LEU A 277 -2.75 9.01 22.48
N SER A 278 -3.57 9.49 21.56
CA SER A 278 -4.19 10.82 21.64
C SER A 278 -5.70 10.71 21.66
N ALA A 279 -6.36 11.51 22.48
CA ALA A 279 -7.82 11.62 22.53
C ALA A 279 -8.24 13.08 22.73
N ASP A 280 -9.44 13.39 22.26
CA ASP A 280 -10.05 14.70 22.49
C ASP A 280 -10.66 14.74 23.89
N LEU A 281 -10.30 15.78 24.65
CA LEU A 281 -10.84 16.07 25.97
C LEU A 281 -11.83 17.22 25.85
N HIS A 282 -13.11 16.89 25.93
CA HIS A 282 -14.21 17.84 25.96
C HIS A 282 -14.39 18.42 27.36
N VAL A 283 -14.22 19.74 27.46
CA VAL A 283 -14.31 20.52 28.70
C VAL A 283 -15.26 21.68 28.46
N THR A 284 -16.20 21.92 29.37
CA THR A 284 -17.07 23.10 29.25
C THR A 284 -16.28 24.38 29.56
N LEU A 285 -16.72 25.53 29.04
CA LEU A 285 -16.09 26.82 29.35
C LEU A 285 -15.98 27.07 30.87
N ALA A 286 -17.00 26.69 31.64
CA ALA A 286 -16.99 26.81 33.10
C ALA A 286 -15.90 25.94 33.75
N GLU A 287 -15.76 24.70 33.31
CA GLU A 287 -14.70 23.78 33.79
C GLU A 287 -13.30 24.24 33.37
N ALA A 288 -13.15 24.81 32.17
CA ALA A 288 -11.89 25.33 31.65
C ALA A 288 -11.38 26.53 32.48
N LEU A 289 -12.28 27.38 32.99
CA LEU A 289 -11.95 28.54 33.82
C LEU A 289 -11.84 28.21 35.31
N SER A 290 -12.78 27.43 35.84
CA SER A 290 -12.91 27.17 37.28
C SER A 290 -12.14 25.93 37.77
N GLY A 291 -11.65 25.10 36.85
CA GLY A 291 -11.06 23.79 37.15
C GLY A 291 -12.13 22.72 37.37
N PHE A 292 -11.73 21.45 37.25
CA PHE A 292 -12.66 20.33 37.37
C PHE A 292 -11.97 19.10 37.97
N SER A 293 -12.78 18.21 38.54
CA SER A 293 -12.34 16.92 39.06
C SER A 293 -13.39 15.88 38.74
N ARG A 294 -13.21 15.15 37.62
CA ARG A 294 -14.13 14.10 37.17
C ARG A 294 -13.45 13.04 36.33
N VAL A 295 -14.17 11.95 36.09
CA VAL A 295 -13.80 10.98 35.05
C VAL A 295 -14.04 11.63 33.69
N VAL A 296 -12.99 11.74 32.89
CA VAL A 296 -13.02 12.46 31.61
C VAL A 296 -13.29 11.53 30.42
N LEU A 297 -12.80 10.30 30.48
CA LEU A 297 -12.91 9.34 29.39
C LEU A 297 -12.79 7.91 29.90
N LYS A 298 -13.31 6.97 29.12
CA LYS A 298 -13.16 5.53 29.35
C LYS A 298 -11.99 5.02 28.52
N HIS A 299 -11.03 4.38 29.16
CA HIS A 299 -9.86 3.83 28.51
C HIS A 299 -10.17 2.47 27.84
N LEU A 300 -9.20 1.93 27.08
CA LEU A 300 -9.34 0.72 26.25
C LEU A 300 -9.58 -0.56 27.08
N ASP A 301 -9.18 -0.55 28.35
CA ASP A 301 -9.48 -1.60 29.32
C ASP A 301 -10.87 -1.50 29.95
N GLY A 302 -11.54 -0.37 29.76
CA GLY A 302 -12.83 -0.03 30.34
C GLY A 302 -12.76 0.73 31.66
N ARG A 303 -11.57 1.03 32.18
CA ARG A 303 -11.39 1.91 33.36
C ARG A 303 -11.68 3.36 32.97
N GLY A 304 -12.20 4.14 33.92
CA GLY A 304 -12.35 5.59 33.74
C GLY A 304 -11.07 6.32 34.14
N ILE A 305 -10.58 7.23 33.29
CA ILE A 305 -9.46 8.10 33.65
C ILE A 305 -10.03 9.32 34.37
N HIS A 306 -9.65 9.46 35.64
CA HIS A 306 -10.02 10.60 36.46
C HIS A 306 -8.92 11.66 36.42
N ILE A 307 -9.27 12.89 36.04
CA ILE A 307 -8.36 14.03 36.00
C ILE A 307 -8.83 15.08 37.00
N ASN A 308 -7.89 15.57 37.80
CA ASN A 308 -8.10 16.68 38.71
C ASN A 308 -7.26 17.86 38.21
N HIS A 309 -7.93 18.86 37.64
CA HIS A 309 -7.33 20.11 37.21
C HIS A 309 -7.59 21.21 38.25
N PRO A 310 -6.55 21.77 38.89
CA PRO A 310 -6.71 22.67 40.02
C PRO A 310 -7.38 23.99 39.63
N ARG A 311 -8.20 24.51 40.53
CA ARG A 311 -8.85 25.82 40.38
C ARG A 311 -7.80 26.93 40.24
N GLY A 312 -8.04 27.86 39.31
CA GLY A 312 -7.16 29.02 39.08
C GLY A 312 -6.15 28.84 37.93
N LYS A 313 -6.01 27.64 37.36
CA LYS A 313 -5.31 27.45 36.08
C LYS A 313 -6.34 27.36 34.97
N VAL A 314 -6.27 28.29 34.01
CA VAL A 314 -7.16 28.29 32.85
C VAL A 314 -6.64 27.29 31.80
N LEU A 315 -7.51 26.41 31.32
CA LEU A 315 -7.25 25.56 30.15
C LEU A 315 -7.68 26.29 28.89
N ARG A 316 -6.81 26.32 27.89
CA ARG A 316 -7.07 26.95 26.59
C ARG A 316 -7.46 25.89 25.57
N PRO A 317 -8.30 26.24 24.57
CA PRO A 317 -8.53 25.38 23.43
C PRO A 317 -7.20 25.02 22.75
N GLY A 318 -6.99 23.73 22.49
CA GLY A 318 -5.77 23.21 21.88
C GLY A 318 -4.62 22.91 22.85
N ASP A 319 -4.76 23.23 24.15
CA ASP A 319 -3.78 22.78 25.15
C ASP A 319 -3.73 21.25 25.19
N VAL A 320 -2.54 20.69 25.44
CA VAL A 320 -2.33 19.24 25.49
C VAL A 320 -1.96 18.81 26.90
N LEU A 321 -2.80 17.96 27.50
CA LEU A 321 -2.55 17.36 28.81
C LEU A 321 -1.94 15.97 28.62
N LYS A 322 -0.76 15.74 29.20
CA LYS A 322 -0.10 14.43 29.17
C LYS A 322 -0.45 13.64 30.42
N VAL A 323 -1.04 12.46 30.24
CA VAL A 323 -1.27 11.46 31.29
C VAL A 323 -0.24 10.34 31.12
N PRO A 324 0.75 10.24 32.02
CA PRO A 324 1.83 9.27 31.88
C PRO A 324 1.33 7.83 32.08
N ASN A 325 1.91 6.87 31.36
CA ASN A 325 1.63 5.43 31.47
C ASN A 325 0.20 4.97 31.14
N GLU A 326 -0.62 5.80 30.49
CA GLU A 326 -1.98 5.43 30.04
C GLU A 326 -2.08 5.30 28.50
N GLY A 327 -0.96 5.06 27.82
CA GLY A 327 -0.87 4.71 26.40
C GLY A 327 -0.93 3.20 26.15
N MET A 328 -0.48 2.77 24.96
CA MET A 328 -0.44 1.35 24.58
C MET A 328 0.65 0.58 25.35
N PRO A 329 0.41 -0.69 25.71
CA PRO A 329 1.43 -1.51 26.37
C PRO A 329 2.59 -1.82 25.42
N LEU A 330 3.80 -1.95 25.97
CA LEU A 330 4.94 -2.47 25.22
C LEU A 330 4.84 -4.01 25.14
N LYS A 331 5.34 -4.59 24.04
CA LYS A 331 5.36 -6.05 23.85
C LYS A 331 6.22 -6.79 24.87
N ARG A 332 7.28 -6.12 25.33
CA ARG A 332 8.23 -6.65 26.33
C ARG A 332 8.12 -5.77 27.56
N GLY A 333 7.84 -6.39 28.71
CA GLY A 333 7.65 -5.68 29.98
C GLY A 333 6.20 -5.30 30.24
N ASP A 334 5.98 -4.60 31.36
CA ASP A 334 4.65 -4.10 31.79
C ASP A 334 4.52 -2.58 31.66
N GLU A 335 5.53 -1.95 31.07
CA GLU A 335 5.52 -0.52 30.75
C GLU A 335 4.48 -0.21 29.67
N ARG A 336 3.98 1.02 29.71
CA ARG A 336 2.98 1.57 28.79
C ARG A 336 3.47 2.89 28.25
N GLY A 337 3.03 3.24 27.05
CA GLY A 337 3.21 4.59 26.52
C GLY A 337 2.37 5.62 27.29
N ASP A 338 2.28 6.81 26.73
CA ASP A 338 1.57 7.93 27.35
C ASP A 338 0.27 8.28 26.61
N LEU A 339 -0.68 8.90 27.31
CA LEU A 339 -1.91 9.43 26.74
C LEU A 339 -1.86 10.95 26.67
N TYR A 340 -2.07 11.49 25.49
CA TYR A 340 -2.14 12.93 25.21
C TYR A 340 -3.60 13.33 25.00
N LEU A 341 -4.07 14.27 25.81
CA LEU A 341 -5.43 14.77 25.76
C LEU A 341 -5.42 16.17 25.17
N ILE A 342 -6.06 16.31 24.01
CA ILE A 342 -6.18 17.60 23.31
C ILE A 342 -7.44 18.27 23.84
N VAL A 343 -7.28 19.42 24.51
CA VAL A 343 -8.39 20.14 25.12
C VAL A 343 -9.25 20.79 24.02
N LYS A 344 -10.52 20.39 23.97
CA LYS A 344 -11.57 21.06 23.21
C LYS A 344 -12.54 21.70 24.20
N VAL A 345 -12.69 23.01 24.09
CA VAL A 345 -13.59 23.77 24.96
C VAL A 345 -14.93 23.88 24.27
N ASP A 346 -15.95 23.32 24.90
CA ASP A 346 -17.33 23.42 24.43
C ASP A 346 -17.93 24.71 25.02
N PHE A 347 -18.31 25.63 24.12
CA PHE A 347 -18.99 26.87 24.47
C PHE A 347 -20.49 26.61 24.68
N PRO A 348 -21.16 27.37 25.56
CA PRO A 348 -22.62 27.27 25.71
C PRO A 348 -23.34 27.66 24.42
N GLU A 349 -24.55 27.14 24.24
CA GLU A 349 -25.41 27.45 23.10
C GLU A 349 -25.86 28.92 23.09
N ASP A 350 -26.21 29.44 21.92
CA ASP A 350 -26.69 30.82 21.76
C ASP A 350 -28.00 31.02 22.55
N GLY A 351 -28.10 32.15 23.27
CA GLY A 351 -29.26 32.45 24.12
C GLY A 351 -29.29 31.74 25.47
N TRP A 352 -28.19 31.08 25.88
CA TRP A 352 -28.03 30.45 27.21
C TRP A 352 -28.24 31.44 28.39
N LEU A 353 -28.00 32.73 28.17
CA LEU A 353 -28.25 33.81 29.13
C LEU A 353 -29.47 34.62 28.69
N SER A 354 -30.50 34.67 29.53
CA SER A 354 -31.75 35.38 29.23
C SER A 354 -31.89 36.74 29.95
N ASN A 355 -31.10 37.00 31.00
CA ASN A 355 -31.22 38.22 31.80
C ASN A 355 -30.04 39.17 31.56
N ASP A 356 -30.33 40.45 31.31
CA ASP A 356 -29.32 41.52 31.17
C ASP A 356 -28.40 41.64 32.39
N SER A 357 -28.92 41.35 33.60
CA SER A 357 -28.13 41.35 34.83
C SER A 357 -27.00 40.31 34.82
N ASP A 358 -27.22 39.17 34.17
CA ASP A 358 -26.28 38.07 34.15
C ASP A 358 -25.15 38.34 33.14
N PHE A 359 -25.44 39.09 32.06
CA PHE A 359 -24.44 39.61 31.14
C PHE A 359 -23.50 40.62 31.82
N GLU A 360 -24.03 41.56 32.60
CA GLU A 360 -23.21 42.50 33.37
C GLU A 360 -22.33 41.79 34.42
N ALA A 361 -22.86 40.75 35.06
CA ALA A 361 -22.10 39.94 36.01
C ALA A 361 -20.94 39.21 35.32
N LEU A 362 -21.17 38.65 34.13
CA LEU A 362 -20.14 37.99 33.32
C LEU A 362 -19.05 38.99 32.90
N GLN A 363 -19.43 40.19 32.46
CA GLN A 363 -18.49 41.23 32.03
C GLN A 363 -17.59 41.72 33.19
N LYS A 364 -18.09 41.71 34.42
CA LYS A 364 -17.30 42.02 35.63
C LYS A 364 -16.32 40.91 36.02
N LEU A 365 -16.61 39.65 35.67
CA LEU A 365 -15.79 38.48 36.02
C LEU A 365 -14.68 38.20 35.01
N LEU A 366 -14.89 38.55 33.74
CA LEU A 366 -13.95 38.34 32.65
C LEU A 366 -13.00 39.55 32.48
N PRO A 367 -11.80 39.36 31.90
CA PRO A 367 -10.88 40.46 31.66
C PRO A 367 -11.52 41.54 30.78
N PRO A 368 -11.22 42.83 31.04
CA PRO A 368 -11.81 43.92 30.28
C PRO A 368 -11.41 43.85 28.80
N PRO A 369 -12.29 44.29 27.88
CA PRO A 369 -11.96 44.35 26.47
C PRO A 369 -10.73 45.25 26.26
N PRO A 370 -9.90 44.96 25.25
CA PRO A 370 -8.78 45.84 24.90
C PRO A 370 -9.31 47.23 24.55
N ALA A 371 -8.48 48.25 24.78
CA ALA A 371 -8.83 49.62 24.45
C ALA A 371 -9.19 49.72 22.95
N PRO A 372 -10.28 50.41 22.59
CA PRO A 372 -10.66 50.58 21.20
C PRO A 372 -9.53 51.28 20.44
N ILE A 373 -9.24 50.79 19.24
CA ILE A 373 -8.18 51.33 18.39
C ILE A 373 -8.65 52.71 17.92
N GLN A 374 -7.85 53.75 18.16
CA GLN A 374 -8.12 55.10 17.66
C GLN A 374 -7.77 55.17 16.17
N ALA A 375 -8.76 55.51 15.35
CA ALA A 375 -8.61 55.76 13.91
C ALA A 375 -9.20 57.13 13.58
N ASP A 376 -8.60 57.82 12.60
CA ASP A 376 -9.02 59.17 12.19
C ASP A 376 -10.40 59.18 11.50
N GLU A 377 -10.77 58.07 10.85
CA GLU A 377 -12.05 57.85 10.19
C GLU A 377 -12.56 56.46 10.59
N VAL A 378 -13.83 56.37 11.03
CA VAL A 378 -14.47 55.14 11.49
C VAL A 378 -15.69 54.87 10.62
N ASP A 379 -15.60 53.83 9.79
CA ASP A 379 -16.72 53.34 8.99
C ASP A 379 -17.50 52.27 9.78
N GLU A 380 -18.82 52.43 9.87
CA GLU A 380 -19.69 51.34 10.33
C GLU A 380 -19.84 50.32 9.20
N VAL A 381 -19.36 49.09 9.43
CA VAL A 381 -19.41 48.01 8.46
C VAL A 381 -20.34 46.90 8.95
N GLU A 382 -21.18 46.41 8.04
CA GLU A 382 -21.97 45.20 8.26
C GLU A 382 -21.06 43.96 8.13
N TYR A 383 -21.27 42.95 8.96
CA TYR A 383 -20.55 41.69 8.88
C TYR A 383 -21.54 40.53 8.70
N GLU A 384 -21.07 39.48 8.03
CA GLU A 384 -21.83 38.25 7.84
C GLU A 384 -21.52 37.28 8.99
N GLU A 385 -22.56 36.81 9.67
CA GLU A 385 -22.44 35.77 10.68
C GLU A 385 -22.17 34.41 10.00
N ASN A 386 -21.16 33.66 10.49
CA ASN A 386 -20.74 32.35 9.94
C ASN A 386 -20.08 32.37 8.56
N ALA A 387 -19.36 33.44 8.19
CA ALA A 387 -18.54 33.45 6.99
C ALA A 387 -17.53 32.28 6.97
N ASP A 388 -17.53 31.50 5.89
CA ASP A 388 -16.60 30.38 5.71
C ASP A 388 -15.24 30.91 5.21
N ILE A 389 -14.20 30.66 6.00
CA ILE A 389 -12.83 31.09 5.69
C ILE A 389 -12.28 30.45 4.40
N GLU A 390 -12.80 29.30 3.99
CA GLU A 390 -12.42 28.65 2.73
C GLU A 390 -12.87 29.45 1.49
N LYS A 391 -13.90 30.32 1.64
CA LYS A 391 -14.39 31.23 0.59
C LYS A 391 -13.51 32.47 0.40
N MET A 392 -12.56 32.70 1.31
CA MET A 392 -11.70 33.87 1.28
C MET A 392 -10.88 33.92 -0.02
N GLY A 393 -11.16 34.92 -0.87
CA GLY A 393 -10.47 35.12 -2.15
C GLY A 393 -11.07 34.35 -3.33
N ALA A 394 -12.16 33.60 -3.15
CA ALA A 394 -12.87 32.89 -4.22
C ALA A 394 -13.26 33.82 -5.39
N HIS A 395 -13.52 35.10 -5.11
CA HIS A 395 -13.93 36.10 -6.09
C HIS A 395 -12.80 36.89 -6.76
N GLN A 396 -11.54 36.77 -6.30
CA GLN A 396 -10.45 37.66 -6.76
C GLN A 396 -9.55 37.06 -7.84
N GLY A 397 -9.69 35.77 -8.16
CA GLY A 397 -8.89 35.14 -9.21
C GLY A 397 -7.37 35.23 -8.97
N ASP A 398 -6.92 35.40 -7.72
CA ASP A 398 -5.49 35.38 -7.37
C ASP A 398 -4.92 34.00 -7.74
N PRO A 399 -3.90 33.92 -8.62
CA PRO A 399 -3.28 32.66 -9.03
C PRO A 399 -2.73 31.80 -7.89
N ARG A 400 -2.54 32.37 -6.69
CA ARG A 400 -2.10 31.64 -5.48
C ARG A 400 -3.22 30.82 -4.83
N TYR A 401 -4.48 31.26 -4.97
CA TYR A 401 -5.67 30.57 -4.49
C TYR A 401 -6.48 30.06 -5.69
N GLY A 402 -5.82 29.20 -6.48
CA GLY A 402 -6.39 28.61 -7.67
C GLY A 402 -7.43 27.53 -7.37
N GLY A 403 -8.69 27.93 -7.20
CA GLY A 403 -9.83 27.18 -7.73
C GLY A 403 -10.77 26.53 -6.71
N GLU A 404 -11.67 27.34 -6.16
CA GLU A 404 -12.94 26.87 -5.63
C GLU A 404 -14.02 27.84 -6.12
N TRP A 405 -14.70 27.47 -7.21
CA TRP A 405 -15.92 28.14 -7.61
C TRP A 405 -17.02 27.59 -6.73
N GLU A 406 -17.56 28.44 -5.86
CA GLU A 406 -18.77 28.16 -5.11
C GLU A 406 -19.97 28.71 -5.87
N GLU A 407 -20.97 27.85 -6.04
CA GLU A 407 -22.34 28.24 -6.34
C GLU A 407 -23.08 28.16 -5.01
N ASP A 408 -23.45 29.33 -4.46
CA ASP A 408 -24.39 29.47 -3.36
C ASP A 408 -25.75 28.93 -3.79
N ASP A 409 -26.34 28.07 -2.97
CA ASP A 409 -27.78 27.79 -2.93
C ASP A 409 -28.10 27.41 -1.47
N GLU A 410 -28.39 28.42 -0.65
CA GLU A 410 -29.21 28.25 0.55
C GLU A 410 -30.64 27.95 0.09
N ASP A 411 -31.19 26.79 0.50
CA ASP A 411 -32.64 26.63 0.58
C ASP A 411 -33.03 25.54 1.58
N GLU A 412 -34.11 25.84 2.26
CA GLU A 412 -34.69 25.26 3.47
C GLU A 412 -34.95 23.73 3.49
N GLY A 413 -34.91 23.20 4.72
CA GLY A 413 -35.67 22.06 5.25
C GLY A 413 -36.40 21.14 4.27
N GLY A 414 -35.75 20.04 3.87
CA GLY A 414 -36.37 18.91 3.17
C GLY A 414 -35.46 17.68 3.14
N PRO A 415 -35.99 16.45 2.93
CA PRO A 415 -35.22 15.21 3.06
C PRO A 415 -33.99 15.22 2.15
N HIS A 416 -32.81 15.25 2.77
CA HIS A 416 -31.50 15.38 2.11
C HIS A 416 -31.35 14.46 0.89
N MET A 417 -31.36 15.06 -0.30
CA MET A 417 -30.77 14.41 -1.47
C MET A 417 -29.26 14.38 -1.29
N VAL A 418 -28.63 13.27 -1.65
CA VAL A 418 -27.17 13.11 -1.52
C VAL A 418 -26.48 14.18 -2.38
N ALA A 419 -25.80 15.12 -1.71
CA ALA A 419 -25.09 16.22 -2.34
C ALA A 419 -24.13 15.69 -3.42
N ALA A 420 -24.19 16.28 -4.61
CA ALA A 420 -23.28 15.93 -5.69
C ALA A 420 -21.86 16.34 -5.32
N LYS A 421 -20.87 15.47 -5.55
CA LYS A 421 -19.46 15.84 -5.39
C LYS A 421 -19.12 17.01 -6.31
N LYS A 422 -18.38 17.98 -5.77
CA LYS A 422 -17.70 19.08 -6.48
C LYS A 422 -17.24 18.62 -7.87
N HIS A 423 -17.60 19.37 -8.92
CA HIS A 423 -17.44 19.02 -10.33
C HIS A 423 -16.12 18.27 -10.60
N ILE A 424 -16.20 16.96 -10.82
CA ILE A 424 -15.01 16.12 -10.98
C ILE A 424 -14.39 16.45 -12.33
N PRO A 425 -13.15 16.99 -12.41
CA PRO A 425 -12.54 17.34 -13.68
C PRO A 425 -12.37 16.08 -14.53
N ILE A 426 -13.00 16.05 -15.71
CA ILE A 426 -12.91 14.91 -16.62
C ILE A 426 -11.48 14.79 -17.14
N VAL A 427 -10.68 13.96 -16.47
CA VAL A 427 -9.29 13.71 -16.86
C VAL A 427 -9.25 12.98 -18.20
N LYS A 428 -8.59 13.58 -19.20
CA LYS A 428 -8.32 12.93 -20.48
C LYS A 428 -7.17 11.93 -20.30
N LYS A 429 -7.27 10.72 -20.89
CA LYS A 429 -6.28 9.63 -20.73
C LYS A 429 -4.86 9.98 -21.21
N ARG A 430 -4.71 10.99 -22.08
CA ARG A 430 -3.42 11.49 -22.56
C ARG A 430 -3.43 13.01 -22.56
N THR A 431 -2.48 13.62 -21.86
CA THR A 431 -2.32 15.08 -21.68
C THR A 431 -1.28 15.70 -22.60
N LYS A 432 -0.54 14.90 -23.39
CA LYS A 432 0.48 15.41 -24.31
C LYS A 432 -0.15 16.35 -25.33
N ARG A 433 0.22 17.63 -25.27
CA ARG A 433 -0.11 18.62 -26.31
C ARG A 433 0.62 18.22 -27.59
N PHE A 434 -0.12 18.02 -28.66
CA PHE A 434 0.47 17.85 -29.98
C PHE A 434 0.80 19.23 -30.53
N MET A 435 2.04 19.46 -30.92
CA MET A 435 2.39 20.67 -31.64
C MET A 435 1.99 20.49 -33.11
N ARG A 436 1.45 21.55 -33.71
CA ARG A 436 1.17 21.57 -35.15
C ARG A 436 2.47 21.33 -35.92
N HIS A 437 2.43 20.44 -36.91
CA HIS A 437 3.56 20.25 -37.81
C HIS A 437 4.02 21.60 -38.40
N GLN A 438 5.33 21.88 -38.33
CA GLN A 438 5.97 23.10 -38.82
C GLN A 438 5.68 24.38 -38.00
N SER A 439 5.02 24.31 -36.84
CA SER A 439 4.88 25.49 -35.95
C SER A 439 6.23 26.01 -35.44
N ASP A 440 7.21 25.12 -35.31
CA ASP A 440 8.61 25.41 -35.00
C ASP A 440 9.34 26.11 -36.17
N ARG A 441 8.94 25.83 -37.41
CA ARG A 441 9.60 26.37 -38.61
C ARG A 441 9.04 27.70 -39.10
N PHE A 442 7.77 27.99 -38.81
CA PHE A 442 7.10 29.20 -39.28
C PHE A 442 6.52 29.98 -38.11
N LYS A 443 7.08 31.16 -37.81
CA LYS A 443 6.62 32.06 -36.74
C LYS A 443 5.12 32.40 -36.82
N CYS A 444 4.52 32.35 -38.02
CA CYS A 444 3.11 32.66 -38.25
C CYS A 444 2.16 31.48 -37.96
N LEU A 445 2.68 30.30 -37.62
CA LEU A 445 1.87 29.11 -37.36
C LEU A 445 1.81 28.83 -35.87
N ASP A 446 0.63 29.00 -35.29
CA ASP A 446 0.38 28.63 -33.89
C ASP A 446 0.67 27.12 -33.65
N SER A 447 1.21 26.86 -32.47
CA SER A 447 1.51 25.54 -31.92
C SER A 447 0.26 24.67 -31.70
N ALA A 448 -0.95 25.26 -31.68
CA ALA A 448 -2.20 24.53 -31.53
C ALA A 448 -2.44 23.50 -32.64
N TRP A 449 -2.60 22.23 -32.24
CA TRP A 449 -2.86 21.13 -33.18
C TRP A 449 -4.16 21.32 -33.97
N ARG A 450 -4.06 21.25 -35.30
CA ARG A 450 -5.18 21.04 -36.22
C ARG A 450 -4.87 19.89 -37.17
N LYS A 451 -5.88 19.11 -37.53
CA LYS A 451 -5.75 18.03 -38.53
C LYS A 451 -5.19 18.65 -39.83
N PRO A 452 -4.03 18.19 -40.33
CA PRO A 452 -3.45 18.74 -41.55
C PRO A 452 -4.41 18.58 -42.74
N LYS A 453 -4.68 19.69 -43.44
CA LYS A 453 -5.48 19.71 -44.67
C LYS A 453 -4.55 19.69 -45.91
N GLY A 454 -5.09 19.31 -47.07
CA GLY A 454 -4.36 19.24 -48.32
C GLY A 454 -3.86 17.83 -48.67
N ILE A 455 -3.83 17.53 -49.98
CA ILE A 455 -3.52 16.21 -50.52
C ILE A 455 -2.01 15.92 -50.42
N ASP A 456 -1.17 16.95 -50.53
CA ASP A 456 0.30 16.84 -50.54
C ASP A 456 0.96 16.98 -49.17
N ASN A 457 0.18 16.94 -48.10
CA ASN A 457 0.72 17.09 -46.76
C ASN A 457 1.56 15.87 -46.33
N ARG A 458 2.84 16.10 -46.03
CA ARG A 458 3.82 15.05 -45.72
C ARG A 458 3.48 14.21 -44.49
N VAL A 459 2.91 14.83 -43.46
CA VAL A 459 2.42 14.14 -42.24
C VAL A 459 1.18 13.30 -42.55
N ARG A 460 0.31 13.78 -43.46
CA ARG A 460 -0.87 13.05 -43.91
C ARG A 460 -0.51 11.83 -44.76
N ARG A 461 0.50 11.96 -45.63
CA ARG A 461 1.03 10.89 -46.49
C ARG A 461 2.06 9.98 -45.80
N ARG A 462 2.37 10.21 -44.51
CA ARG A 462 3.29 9.38 -43.68
C ARG A 462 4.69 9.20 -44.27
N PHE A 463 5.27 10.27 -44.83
CA PHE A 463 6.64 10.23 -45.34
C PHE A 463 7.65 9.94 -44.20
N LYS A 464 8.65 9.09 -44.49
CA LYS A 464 9.74 8.73 -43.55
C LYS A 464 10.45 9.99 -43.03
N GLY A 465 10.73 10.03 -41.72
CA GLY A 465 11.40 11.16 -41.06
C GLY A 465 10.50 12.32 -40.60
N ASN A 466 9.20 12.28 -40.88
CA ASN A 466 8.24 13.29 -40.37
C ASN A 466 7.49 12.80 -39.12
N LEU A 467 6.96 13.75 -38.35
CA LEU A 467 6.09 13.49 -37.19
C LEU A 467 4.91 12.60 -37.59
N ALA A 468 4.63 11.57 -36.79
CA ALA A 468 3.49 10.69 -37.00
C ALA A 468 2.16 11.44 -36.80
N MET A 469 1.15 11.14 -37.62
CA MET A 469 -0.18 11.73 -37.46
C MET A 469 -0.80 11.31 -36.11
N PRO A 470 -1.18 12.24 -35.24
CA PRO A 470 -1.97 11.95 -34.04
C PRO A 470 -3.31 11.31 -34.43
N SER A 471 -3.62 10.14 -33.88
CA SER A 471 -4.95 9.54 -34.03
C SER A 471 -5.95 10.29 -33.16
N ILE A 472 -7.02 10.82 -33.75
CA ILE A 472 -8.14 11.42 -33.03
C ILE A 472 -8.93 10.28 -32.37
N GLY A 473 -8.43 9.84 -31.23
CA GLY A 473 -9.01 8.79 -30.42
C GLY A 473 -8.72 9.13 -28.96
N TYR A 474 -9.30 10.24 -28.50
CA TYR A 474 -9.21 10.67 -27.11
C TYR A 474 -10.07 9.73 -26.26
N GLY A 475 -9.50 8.59 -25.86
CA GLY A 475 -10.13 7.78 -24.82
C GLY A 475 -10.25 8.62 -23.55
N SER A 476 -11.45 8.70 -22.98
CA SER A 476 -11.63 9.20 -21.61
C SER A 476 -10.84 8.30 -20.65
N ASN A 477 -10.30 8.88 -19.57
CA ASN A 477 -9.67 8.06 -18.53
C ASN A 477 -10.68 7.02 -18.03
N LYS A 478 -10.23 5.77 -17.78
CA LYS A 478 -11.10 4.69 -17.27
C LYS A 478 -11.85 5.11 -16.00
N LYS A 479 -11.25 5.97 -15.18
CA LYS A 479 -11.83 6.50 -13.93
C LYS A 479 -13.01 7.45 -14.14
N THR A 480 -12.95 8.33 -15.15
CA THR A 480 -13.97 9.35 -15.45
C THR A 480 -14.86 9.00 -16.65
N ARG A 481 -14.66 7.80 -17.23
CA ARG A 481 -15.43 7.34 -18.39
C ARG A 481 -16.90 7.16 -17.99
N HIS A 482 -17.81 7.81 -18.73
CA HIS A 482 -19.27 7.82 -18.49
C HIS A 482 -19.71 8.49 -17.18
N MET A 483 -18.84 9.32 -16.60
CA MET A 483 -19.19 10.16 -15.46
C MET A 483 -19.76 11.49 -15.98
N MET A 484 -20.83 11.95 -15.36
CA MET A 484 -21.46 13.25 -15.63
C MET A 484 -20.70 14.37 -14.91
N PRO A 485 -20.89 15.64 -15.31
CA PRO A 485 -20.31 16.81 -14.60
C PRO A 485 -20.67 16.83 -13.11
N SER A 486 -21.84 16.30 -12.74
CA SER A 486 -22.30 16.12 -11.37
C SER A 486 -21.56 15.02 -10.58
N GLY A 487 -20.54 14.39 -11.15
CA GLY A 487 -19.77 13.30 -10.54
C GLY A 487 -20.42 11.92 -10.52
N HIS A 488 -21.68 11.81 -10.95
CA HIS A 488 -22.44 10.55 -10.98
C HIS A 488 -22.30 9.82 -12.33
N LYS A 489 -22.52 8.51 -12.34
CA LYS A 489 -22.73 7.73 -13.58
C LYS A 489 -24.21 7.62 -13.89
N ALA A 490 -24.60 7.81 -15.15
CA ALA A 490 -25.99 7.63 -15.55
C ALA A 490 -26.38 6.14 -15.52
N PHE A 491 -27.50 5.84 -14.87
CA PHE A 491 -28.13 4.53 -14.86
C PHE A 491 -29.53 4.64 -15.47
N LEU A 492 -29.77 3.90 -16.55
CA LEU A 492 -31.04 3.97 -17.28
C LEU A 492 -32.15 3.24 -16.52
N VAL A 493 -33.18 3.97 -16.11
CA VAL A 493 -34.32 3.48 -15.32
C VAL A 493 -35.56 3.43 -16.20
N SER A 494 -36.22 2.27 -16.24
CA SER A 494 -37.48 2.08 -16.99
C SER A 494 -38.69 1.90 -16.08
N ASN A 495 -38.48 1.50 -14.83
CA ASN A 495 -39.54 1.24 -13.85
C ASN A 495 -39.12 1.67 -12.42
N VAL A 496 -40.05 1.59 -11.46
CA VAL A 496 -39.82 1.98 -10.06
C VAL A 496 -38.81 1.06 -9.35
N LYS A 497 -38.81 -0.24 -9.64
CA LYS A 497 -37.86 -1.21 -9.06
C LYS A 497 -36.42 -0.92 -9.46
N ASP A 498 -36.20 -0.43 -10.68
CA ASP A 498 -34.88 -0.02 -11.15
C ASP A 498 -34.30 1.15 -10.32
N VAL A 499 -35.17 2.00 -9.74
CA VAL A 499 -34.76 3.06 -8.81
C VAL A 499 -34.34 2.49 -7.46
N GLU A 500 -35.01 1.42 -7.00
CA GLU A 500 -34.70 0.77 -5.72
C GLU A 500 -33.32 0.10 -5.72
N LEU A 501 -32.85 -0.36 -6.88
CA LEU A 501 -31.47 -0.84 -7.07
C LEU A 501 -30.41 0.23 -6.75
N LEU A 502 -30.79 1.51 -6.82
CA LEU A 502 -29.91 2.64 -6.54
C LEU A 502 -29.89 3.04 -5.06
N LEU A 503 -30.66 2.39 -4.18
CA LEU A 503 -30.70 2.71 -2.75
C LEU A 503 -29.31 2.64 -2.09
N MET A 504 -28.55 1.58 -2.37
CA MET A 504 -27.18 1.41 -1.85
C MET A 504 -26.10 2.10 -2.71
N HIS A 505 -26.49 2.72 -3.82
CA HIS A 505 -25.58 3.26 -4.84
C HIS A 505 -25.87 4.73 -5.21
N ASN A 506 -26.69 5.42 -4.41
CA ASN A 506 -27.13 6.80 -4.61
C ASN A 506 -25.98 7.82 -4.68
N LYS A 507 -24.82 7.53 -4.06
CA LYS A 507 -23.59 8.35 -4.15
C LYS A 507 -22.81 8.21 -5.47
N THR A 508 -23.04 7.14 -6.24
CA THR A 508 -22.22 6.81 -7.44
C THR A 508 -23.02 6.94 -8.72
N TYR A 509 -24.31 6.60 -8.68
CA TYR A 509 -25.18 6.55 -9.84
C TYR A 509 -26.35 7.51 -9.68
N ALA A 510 -26.72 8.14 -10.79
CA ALA A 510 -27.93 8.93 -10.89
C ALA A 510 -28.87 8.26 -11.89
N ALA A 511 -30.17 8.31 -11.61
CA ALA A 511 -31.21 7.73 -12.44
C ALA A 511 -31.45 8.60 -13.68
N GLU A 512 -31.40 8.00 -14.86
CA GLU A 512 -31.81 8.60 -16.11
C GLU A 512 -33.05 7.86 -16.61
N ILE A 513 -34.20 8.53 -16.67
CA ILE A 513 -35.46 7.88 -17.04
C ILE A 513 -35.47 7.65 -18.54
N ALA A 514 -35.67 6.40 -18.96
CA ALA A 514 -35.68 6.03 -20.37
C ALA A 514 -36.76 6.80 -21.17
N HIS A 515 -36.45 7.09 -22.43
CA HIS A 515 -37.28 7.93 -23.30
C HIS A 515 -38.66 7.30 -23.63
N ASN A 516 -38.78 5.98 -23.47
CA ASN A 516 -39.96 5.15 -23.74
C ASN A 516 -40.90 5.02 -22.53
N VAL A 517 -40.58 5.63 -21.39
CA VAL A 517 -41.42 5.59 -20.18
C VAL A 517 -42.55 6.62 -20.28
N SER A 518 -43.79 6.20 -20.02
CA SER A 518 -44.98 7.05 -20.04
C SER A 518 -44.97 8.12 -18.93
N SER A 519 -45.60 9.28 -19.16
CA SER A 519 -45.64 10.40 -18.21
C SER A 519 -46.08 9.98 -16.80
N ARG A 520 -47.15 9.19 -16.68
CA ARG A 520 -47.63 8.65 -15.39
C ARG A 520 -46.55 7.86 -14.64
N LYS A 521 -45.86 6.93 -15.32
CA LYS A 521 -44.78 6.15 -14.71
C LYS A 521 -43.56 7.02 -14.37
N ARG A 522 -43.31 8.10 -15.11
CA ARG A 522 -42.23 9.05 -14.79
C ARG A 522 -42.50 9.73 -13.45
N VAL A 523 -43.75 10.13 -13.17
CA VAL A 523 -44.14 10.72 -11.88
C VAL A 523 -43.88 9.74 -10.73
N ASP A 524 -44.28 8.47 -10.88
CA ASP A 524 -44.04 7.43 -9.88
C ASP A 524 -42.54 7.19 -9.62
N ILE A 525 -41.73 7.15 -10.70
CA ILE A 525 -40.28 7.01 -10.64
C ILE A 525 -39.64 8.20 -9.92
N ILE A 526 -40.06 9.42 -10.24
CA ILE A 526 -39.55 10.65 -9.60
C ILE A 526 -39.92 10.69 -8.12
N ALA A 527 -41.18 10.35 -7.78
CA ALA A 527 -41.63 10.30 -6.40
C ALA A 527 -40.82 9.29 -5.58
N ARG A 528 -40.59 8.08 -6.14
CA ARG A 528 -39.76 7.06 -5.47
C ARG A 528 -38.30 7.50 -5.37
N ALA A 529 -37.74 8.12 -6.40
CA ALA A 529 -36.36 8.61 -6.36
C ALA A 529 -36.16 9.69 -5.29
N LYS A 530 -37.14 10.59 -5.10
CA LYS A 530 -37.14 11.56 -4.00
C LYS A 530 -37.14 10.89 -2.62
N GLN A 531 -37.96 9.86 -2.42
CA GLN A 531 -37.98 9.10 -1.16
C GLN A 531 -36.63 8.42 -0.84
N LEU A 532 -35.92 7.94 -1.87
CA LEU A 532 -34.64 7.22 -1.71
C LEU A 532 -33.41 8.16 -1.78
N GLY A 533 -33.62 9.47 -1.94
CA GLY A 533 -32.54 10.45 -2.10
C GLY A 533 -31.69 10.25 -3.37
N VAL A 534 -32.25 9.64 -4.42
CA VAL A 534 -31.57 9.34 -5.69
C VAL A 534 -31.74 10.51 -6.66
N LYS A 535 -30.62 11.05 -7.18
CA LYS A 535 -30.63 12.11 -8.18
C LYS A 535 -31.19 11.62 -9.52
N VAL A 536 -32.18 12.32 -10.07
CA VAL A 536 -32.75 12.05 -11.40
C VAL A 536 -32.28 13.10 -12.40
N THR A 537 -31.63 12.71 -13.50
CA THR A 537 -30.98 13.64 -14.44
C THR A 537 -31.97 14.38 -15.33
N ASN A 538 -33.06 13.72 -15.73
CA ASN A 538 -34.05 14.25 -16.67
C ASN A 538 -35.46 14.33 -16.06
N ALA A 539 -35.55 14.74 -14.78
CA ALA A 539 -36.79 14.80 -14.02
C ALA A 539 -37.89 15.64 -14.70
N LYS A 540 -37.52 16.75 -15.36
CA LYS A 540 -38.48 17.67 -16.02
C LYS A 540 -38.95 17.21 -17.41
N ALA A 541 -38.32 16.18 -18.01
CA ALA A 541 -38.65 15.78 -19.38
C ALA A 541 -39.98 15.00 -19.44
N LYS A 542 -40.84 15.31 -20.41
CA LYS A 542 -42.12 14.63 -20.69
C LYS A 542 -43.08 14.51 -19.48
N VAL A 543 -42.95 15.39 -18.50
CA VAL A 543 -43.94 15.56 -17.43
C VAL A 543 -44.82 16.73 -17.85
N THR A 544 -45.92 16.46 -18.54
CA THR A 544 -46.95 17.47 -18.82
C THR A 544 -47.69 17.73 -17.52
N THR A 545 -47.59 18.94 -17.01
CA THR A 545 -48.41 19.47 -15.91
C THR A 545 -49.83 19.68 -16.42
N GLU A 546 -50.59 18.59 -16.55
CA GLU A 546 -52.04 18.64 -16.54
C GLU A 546 -52.48 17.94 -15.26
N VAL A 547 -52.51 18.72 -14.17
CA VAL A 547 -53.37 18.51 -13.01
C VAL A 547 -54.12 19.82 -12.82
#